data_AF-A0A170UZD3-F1
#
_entry.id   AF-A0A170UZD3-F1
#
_cell.length_a   1.000
_cell.length_b   1.000
_cell.length_c   1.000
_cell.angle_alpha   90.00
_cell.angle_beta   90.00
_cell.angle_gamma   90.00
#
_symmetry.space_group_name_H-M   'P 1'
#
loop_
_entity.id
_entity.type
_entity.pdbx_description
1 polymer ?
#
loop_
_entity_poly.entity_id
_entity_poly.type
_entity_poly.pdbx_seq_one_letter_code
_entity_poly.pdbx_strand_id
1 'polypeptide(L)'
;DIGEDLEQVEVMQKKFDDFQSDLKANEVRLAEMNEIAMQLMTLGQTEAAVKIQTQLQDLNEKWTSLQQLTEERATQLGSAHEVQRFHRDVDETKDWIQEKEEALNNDDLGKDLRSVQALQREHEGLERDLAALGDKIKQLDETANRLMQTHPETAEQTYAKQP
;
A
#
# COMPACT_ATOMS: atom_id res chain seq x y z
N ASP A 1 8.94 -10.43 7.11
CA ASP A 1 7.49 -10.51 7.13
C ASP A 1 6.90 -9.16 6.70
N ILE A 2 5.90 -9.15 5.82
CA ILE A 2 5.32 -7.92 5.24
C ILE A 2 3.90 -7.66 5.78
N GLY A 3 3.39 -8.51 6.69
CA GLY A 3 2.05 -8.37 7.27
C GLY A 3 1.03 -9.18 6.48
N GLU A 4 0.15 -9.87 7.20
CA GLU A 4 -0.80 -10.83 6.60
C GLU A 4 -2.11 -10.17 6.13
N ASP A 5 -2.43 -8.99 6.69
CA ASP A 5 -3.63 -8.21 6.40
C ASP A 5 -3.28 -6.72 6.22
N LEU A 6 -4.24 -5.95 5.71
CA LEU A 6 -4.03 -4.54 5.39
C LEU A 6 -3.73 -3.69 6.64
N GLU A 7 -4.32 -3.99 7.78
CA GLU A 7 -4.11 -3.23 9.02
C GLU A 7 -2.67 -3.38 9.51
N GLN A 8 -2.13 -4.60 9.45
CA GLN A 8 -0.73 -4.87 9.75
C GLN A 8 0.20 -4.15 8.77
N VAL A 9 -0.09 -4.18 7.48
CA VAL A 9 0.70 -3.48 6.47
C VAL A 9 0.71 -1.97 6.73
N GLU A 10 -0.45 -1.36 7.00
CA GLU A 10 -0.57 0.07 7.31
C GLU A 10 0.23 0.45 8.57
N VAL A 11 0.21 -0.39 9.61
CA VAL A 11 1.03 -0.20 10.81
C VAL A 11 2.52 -0.30 10.51
N MET A 12 2.94 -1.28 9.70
CA MET A 12 4.34 -1.41 9.28
C MET A 12 4.78 -0.22 8.43
N GLN A 13 3.92 0.26 7.54
CA GLN A 13 4.19 1.38 6.66
C GLN A 13 4.34 2.68 7.46
N LYS A 14 3.46 2.92 8.43
CA LYS A 14 3.61 4.06 9.35
C LYS A 14 4.93 4.04 10.11
N LYS A 15 5.30 2.89 10.69
CA LYS A 15 6.60 2.74 11.38
C LYS A 15 7.78 2.96 10.44
N PHE A 16 7.63 2.55 9.19
CA PHE A 16 8.65 2.71 8.17
C PHE A 16 8.78 4.17 7.72
N ASP A 17 7.68 4.91 7.61
CA ASP A 17 7.68 6.35 7.31
C ASP A 17 8.40 7.14 8.42
N ASP A 18 8.15 6.79 9.70
CA ASP A 18 8.88 7.37 10.84
C ASP A 18 10.39 7.10 10.72
N PHE A 19 10.77 5.85 10.40
CA PHE A 19 12.16 5.47 10.14
C PHE A 19 12.79 6.26 8.97
N GLN A 20 12.06 6.44 7.86
CA GLN A 20 12.54 7.22 6.71
C GLN A 20 12.75 8.70 7.06
N SER A 21 11.87 9.27 7.89
CA SER A 21 12.04 10.63 8.40
C SER A 21 13.33 10.76 9.20
N ASP A 22 13.60 9.80 10.10
CA ASP A 22 14.84 9.77 10.88
C ASP A 22 16.07 9.56 10.00
N LEU A 23 15.98 8.69 8.99
CA LEU A 23 17.05 8.46 8.02
C LEU A 23 17.37 9.75 7.26
N LYS A 24 16.37 10.49 6.79
CA LYS A 24 16.56 11.78 6.11
C LYS A 24 17.20 12.82 7.02
N ALA A 25 16.85 12.86 8.31
CA ALA A 25 17.50 13.74 9.28
C ALA A 25 18.98 13.37 9.48
N ASN A 26 19.32 12.08 9.44
CA ASN A 26 20.69 11.59 9.57
C ASN A 26 21.55 11.85 8.32
N GLU A 27 20.94 11.99 7.13
CA GLU A 27 21.65 12.35 5.90
C GLU A 27 22.41 13.67 6.02
N VAL A 28 21.80 14.67 6.67
CA VAL A 28 22.43 15.97 6.94
C VAL A 28 23.67 15.81 7.82
N ARG A 29 23.57 14.98 8.87
CA ARG A 29 24.71 14.72 9.78
C ARG A 29 25.86 14.00 9.07
N LEU A 30 25.55 13.07 8.17
CA LEU A 30 26.57 12.41 7.35
C LEU A 30 27.27 13.41 6.43
N ALA A 31 26.51 14.30 5.80
CA ALA A 31 27.08 15.35 4.94
C ALA A 31 28.03 16.28 5.73
N GLU A 32 27.62 16.73 6.92
CA GLU A 32 28.47 17.53 7.81
C GLU A 32 29.76 16.79 8.21
N MET A 33 29.66 15.51 8.55
CA MET A 33 30.82 14.71 8.94
C MET A 33 31.78 14.46 7.77
N ASN A 34 31.25 14.26 6.57
CA ASN A 34 32.03 14.19 5.33
C ASN A 34 32.78 15.50 5.08
N GLU A 35 32.15 16.65 5.30
CA GLU A 35 32.78 17.96 5.15
C GLU A 35 33.93 18.17 6.15
N ILE A 36 33.69 17.87 7.43
CA ILE A 36 34.71 17.98 8.49
C ILE A 36 35.90 17.04 8.19
N ALA A 37 35.64 15.80 7.78
CA ALA A 37 36.69 14.85 7.45
C ALA A 37 37.54 15.32 6.26
N MET A 38 36.90 15.87 5.22
CA MET A 38 37.61 16.48 4.09
C MET A 38 38.51 17.63 4.55
N GLN A 39 38.02 18.53 5.41
CA GLN A 39 38.83 19.62 5.95
C GLN A 39 40.05 19.10 6.74
N LEU A 40 39.87 18.11 7.61
CA LEU A 40 40.97 17.50 8.38
C LEU A 40 42.02 16.85 7.50
N MET A 41 41.62 16.24 6.38
CA MET A 41 42.55 15.65 5.40
C MET A 41 43.37 16.71 4.66
N THR A 42 42.86 17.94 4.48
CA THR A 42 43.61 19.03 3.83
C THR A 42 44.72 19.63 4.71
N LEU A 43 44.63 19.47 6.04
CA LEU A 43 45.60 20.02 7.00
C LEU A 43 46.93 19.22 7.05
N GLY A 44 46.99 18.05 6.39
CA GLY A 44 48.22 17.29 6.18
C GLY A 44 47.99 15.77 6.14
N GLN A 45 48.76 15.06 5.32
CA GLN A 45 48.75 13.59 5.25
C GLN A 45 49.47 12.98 6.46
N THR A 46 48.76 12.93 7.58
CA THR A 46 49.18 12.23 8.79
C THR A 46 48.62 10.81 8.82
N GLU A 47 49.18 9.94 9.65
CA GLU A 47 48.59 8.62 9.94
C GLU A 47 47.12 8.75 10.44
N ALA A 48 46.82 9.83 11.16
CA ALA A 48 45.47 10.15 11.60
C ALA A 48 44.53 10.48 10.41
N ALA A 49 45.00 11.23 9.40
CA ALA A 49 44.22 11.54 8.20
C ALA A 49 43.86 10.27 7.40
N VAL A 50 44.79 9.30 7.29
CA VAL A 50 44.52 8.01 6.62
C VAL A 50 43.49 7.18 7.40
N LYS A 51 43.56 7.19 8.74
CA LYS A 51 42.55 6.52 9.59
C LYS A 51 41.17 7.15 9.42
N ILE A 52 41.09 8.49 9.44
CA ILE A 52 39.84 9.24 9.21
C ILE A 52 39.25 8.88 7.84
N GLN A 53 40.07 8.90 6.78
CA GLN A 53 39.63 8.55 5.43
C GLN A 53 39.04 7.13 5.36
N THR A 54 39.72 6.16 5.98
CA THR A 54 39.26 4.76 5.98
C THR A 54 37.93 4.60 6.71
N GLN A 55 37.78 5.23 7.88
CA GLN A 55 36.53 5.19 8.65
C GLN A 55 35.38 5.90 7.91
N LEU A 56 35.66 7.01 7.25
CA LEU A 56 34.68 7.75 6.47
C LEU A 56 34.21 6.93 5.26
N GLN A 57 35.13 6.23 4.61
CA GLN A 57 34.78 5.34 3.49
C GLN A 57 33.84 4.21 3.95
N ASP A 58 34.20 3.47 5.00
CA ASP A 58 33.36 2.41 5.57
C ASP A 58 31.97 2.92 5.98
N LEU A 59 31.90 4.12 6.55
CA LEU A 59 30.63 4.74 6.90
C LEU A 59 29.77 5.05 5.67
N ASN A 60 30.34 5.66 4.63
CA ASN A 60 29.59 5.99 3.41
C ASN A 60 29.14 4.72 2.69
N GLU A 61 29.95 3.67 2.65
CA GLU A 61 29.56 2.36 2.10
C GLU A 61 28.35 1.78 2.85
N LYS A 62 28.39 1.78 4.19
CA LYS A 62 27.25 1.36 5.03
C LYS A 62 26.02 2.22 4.82
N TRP A 63 26.19 3.53 4.66
CA TRP A 63 25.09 4.45 4.39
C TRP A 63 24.41 4.16 3.05
N THR A 64 25.18 4.01 1.98
CA THR A 64 24.65 3.65 0.66
C THR A 64 23.92 2.30 0.70
N SER A 65 24.48 1.30 1.38
CA SER A 65 23.82 0.01 1.56
C SER A 65 22.49 0.15 2.34
N LEU A 66 22.45 0.98 3.37
CA LEU A 66 21.23 1.25 4.14
C LEU A 66 20.17 1.95 3.28
N GLN A 67 20.57 2.92 2.44
CA GLN A 67 19.65 3.59 1.51
C GLN A 67 19.04 2.59 0.52
N GLN A 68 19.85 1.72 -0.08
CA GLN A 68 19.36 0.69 -0.99
C GLN A 68 18.36 -0.26 -0.31
N LEU A 69 18.69 -0.77 0.89
CA LEU A 69 17.78 -1.63 1.66
C LEU A 69 16.47 -0.91 2.02
N THR A 70 16.53 0.39 2.27
CA THR A 70 15.36 1.23 2.56
C THR A 70 14.47 1.34 1.32
N GLU A 71 15.03 1.59 0.14
CA GLU A 71 14.28 1.66 -1.12
C GLU A 71 13.62 0.32 -1.48
N GLU A 72 14.35 -0.78 -1.30
CA GLU A 72 13.82 -2.14 -1.49
C GLU A 72 12.65 -2.40 -0.52
N ARG A 73 12.79 -2.03 0.75
CA ARG A 73 11.72 -2.18 1.75
C ARG A 73 10.49 -1.30 1.45
N ALA A 74 10.71 -0.08 0.96
CA ALA A 74 9.62 0.82 0.55
C ALA A 74 8.80 0.21 -0.58
N THR A 75 9.48 -0.36 -1.58
CA THR A 75 8.84 -1.03 -2.72
C THR A 75 8.03 -2.24 -2.26
N GLN A 76 8.59 -3.07 -1.37
CA GLN A 76 7.90 -4.24 -0.81
C GLN A 76 6.64 -3.87 -0.01
N LEU A 77 6.73 -2.86 0.86
CA LEU A 77 5.58 -2.40 1.66
C LEU A 77 4.50 -1.79 0.76
N GLY A 78 4.88 -1.01 -0.25
CA GLY A 78 3.95 -0.44 -1.23
C GLY A 78 3.21 -1.52 -2.03
N SER A 79 3.93 -2.53 -2.53
CA SER A 79 3.32 -3.67 -3.24
C SER A 79 2.32 -4.41 -2.35
N ALA A 80 2.71 -4.77 -1.14
CA ALA A 80 1.82 -5.46 -0.21
C ALA A 80 0.60 -4.63 0.17
N HIS A 81 0.76 -3.32 0.36
CA HIS A 81 -0.37 -2.43 0.64
C HIS A 81 -1.38 -2.42 -0.51
N GLU A 82 -0.91 -2.32 -1.77
CA GLU A 82 -1.79 -2.37 -2.94
C GLU A 82 -2.55 -3.70 -3.04
N VAL A 83 -1.87 -4.82 -2.85
CA VAL A 83 -2.47 -6.16 -2.94
C VAL A 83 -3.48 -6.39 -1.81
N GLN A 84 -3.12 -6.06 -0.57
CA GLN A 84 -4.03 -6.25 0.57
C GLN A 84 -5.25 -5.33 0.50
N ARG A 85 -5.07 -4.11 -0.01
CA ARG A 85 -6.20 -3.22 -0.28
C ARG A 85 -7.14 -3.77 -1.34
N PHE A 86 -6.60 -4.34 -2.42
CA PHE A 86 -7.43 -5.00 -3.41
C PHE A 86 -8.22 -6.17 -2.81
N HIS A 87 -7.59 -7.02 -1.99
CA HIS A 87 -8.29 -8.11 -1.31
C HIS A 87 -9.42 -7.61 -0.41
N ARG A 88 -9.18 -6.55 0.38
CA ARG A 88 -10.23 -5.94 1.21
C ARG A 88 -11.37 -5.40 0.37
N ASP A 89 -11.09 -4.64 -0.69
CA ASP A 89 -12.11 -4.07 -1.56
C ASP A 89 -12.97 -5.16 -2.24
N VAL A 90 -12.36 -6.30 -2.62
CA VAL A 90 -13.08 -7.48 -3.15
C VAL A 90 -14.01 -8.07 -2.09
N ASP A 91 -13.50 -8.30 -0.88
CA ASP A 91 -14.28 -8.93 0.19
C ASP A 91 -15.43 -7.99 0.63
N GLU A 92 -15.21 -6.68 0.75
CA GLU A 92 -16.27 -5.68 0.96
C GLU A 92 -17.33 -5.68 -0.15
N THR A 93 -16.91 -5.83 -1.41
CA THR A 93 -17.84 -5.89 -2.55
C THR A 93 -18.68 -7.17 -2.50
N LYS A 94 -18.11 -8.30 -2.07
CA LYS A 94 -18.84 -9.56 -1.88
C LYS A 94 -19.88 -9.45 -0.77
N ASP A 95 -19.51 -8.86 0.36
CA ASP A 95 -20.44 -8.63 1.47
C ASP A 95 -21.60 -7.73 1.02
N TRP A 96 -21.31 -6.70 0.23
CA TRP A 96 -22.34 -5.83 -0.32
C TRP A 96 -23.27 -6.54 -1.32
N ILE A 97 -22.74 -7.43 -2.17
CA ILE A 97 -23.56 -8.28 -3.05
C ILE A 97 -24.50 -9.13 -2.22
N GLN A 98 -23.99 -9.79 -1.18
CA GLN A 98 -24.80 -10.64 -0.31
C GLN A 98 -25.92 -9.84 0.36
N GLU A 99 -25.63 -8.64 0.86
CA GLU A 99 -26.66 -7.75 1.45
C GLU A 99 -27.78 -7.43 0.45
N LYS A 100 -27.43 -7.17 -0.82
CA LYS A 100 -28.42 -6.88 -1.87
C LYS A 100 -29.23 -8.11 -2.27
N GLU A 101 -28.62 -9.29 -2.31
CA GLU A 101 -29.33 -10.56 -2.52
C GLU A 101 -30.33 -10.85 -1.39
N GLU A 102 -29.95 -10.59 -0.14
CA GLU A 102 -30.84 -10.73 1.02
C GLU A 102 -32.02 -9.74 0.96
N ALA A 103 -31.77 -8.49 0.57
CA ALA A 103 -32.82 -7.49 0.37
C ALA A 103 -33.82 -7.86 -0.75
N LEU A 104 -33.34 -8.55 -1.79
CA LEU A 104 -34.15 -9.03 -2.91
C LEU A 104 -35.04 -10.22 -2.58
N ASN A 105 -34.71 -11.00 -1.55
CA ASN A 105 -35.50 -12.18 -1.13
C ASN A 105 -36.80 -11.82 -0.37
N ASN A 106 -37.31 -10.59 -0.50
CA ASN A 106 -38.58 -10.17 0.08
C ASN A 106 -39.73 -10.35 -0.92
N ASP A 107 -40.58 -11.36 -0.69
CA ASP A 107 -41.76 -11.67 -1.51
C ASP A 107 -42.99 -10.75 -1.23
N ASP A 108 -42.85 -9.63 -0.51
CA ASP A 108 -43.96 -8.70 -0.28
C ASP A 108 -44.32 -7.91 -1.55
N LEU A 109 -45.48 -8.21 -2.12
CA LEU A 109 -46.01 -7.55 -3.33
C LEU A 109 -46.83 -6.29 -3.01
N GLY A 110 -46.99 -5.95 -1.73
CA GLY A 110 -47.85 -4.84 -1.31
C GLY A 110 -49.34 -5.19 -1.41
N LYS A 111 -50.15 -4.54 -0.57
CA LYS A 111 -51.59 -4.80 -0.45
C LYS A 111 -52.49 -3.66 -0.92
N ASP A 112 -51.89 -2.50 -1.16
CA ASP A 112 -52.58 -1.28 -1.60
C ASP A 112 -51.65 -0.40 -2.45
N LEU A 113 -52.24 0.57 -3.15
CA LEU A 113 -51.50 1.47 -4.04
C LEU A 113 -50.31 2.18 -3.36
N ARG A 114 -50.43 2.54 -2.08
CA ARG A 114 -49.34 3.21 -1.36
C ARG A 114 -48.18 2.27 -1.11
N SER A 115 -48.47 1.04 -0.66
CA SER A 115 -47.44 0.01 -0.45
C SER A 115 -46.74 -0.38 -1.77
N VAL A 116 -47.49 -0.52 -2.86
CA VAL A 116 -46.91 -0.79 -4.19
C VAL A 116 -46.01 0.36 -4.67
N GLN A 117 -46.43 1.61 -4.47
CA GLN A 117 -45.60 2.78 -4.81
C GLN A 117 -44.33 2.87 -3.95
N ALA A 118 -44.38 2.42 -2.69
CA ALA A 118 -43.19 2.34 -1.84
C ALA A 118 -42.21 1.28 -2.37
N LEU A 119 -42.70 0.07 -2.65
CA LEU A 119 -41.91 -1.02 -3.25
C LEU A 119 -41.28 -0.61 -4.58
N GLN A 120 -42.01 0.13 -5.42
CA GLN A 120 -41.48 0.63 -6.68
C GLN A 120 -40.29 1.60 -6.48
N ARG A 121 -40.36 2.48 -5.48
CA ARG A 121 -39.25 3.40 -5.16
C ARG A 121 -38.04 2.65 -4.61
N GLU A 122 -38.27 1.63 -3.79
CA GLU A 122 -37.20 0.75 -3.30
C GLU A 122 -36.53 0.01 -4.46
N HIS A 123 -37.32 -0.51 -5.40
CA HIS A 123 -36.81 -1.16 -6.60
C HIS A 123 -35.96 -0.21 -7.46
N GLU A 124 -36.43 1.02 -7.72
CA GLU A 124 -35.63 2.03 -8.42
C GLU A 124 -34.34 2.38 -7.66
N GLY A 125 -34.36 2.34 -6.32
CA GLY A 125 -33.16 2.49 -5.49
C GLY A 125 -32.17 1.36 -5.72
N LEU A 126 -32.66 0.13 -5.68
CA LEU A 126 -31.87 -1.08 -5.91
C LEU A 126 -31.26 -1.11 -7.32
N GLU A 127 -32.00 -0.72 -8.35
CA GLU A 127 -31.47 -0.65 -9.72
C GLU A 127 -30.26 0.30 -9.82
N ARG A 128 -30.29 1.43 -9.10
CA ARG A 128 -29.15 2.36 -9.05
C ARG A 128 -27.96 1.75 -8.31
N ASP A 129 -28.23 1.05 -7.20
CA ASP A 129 -27.19 0.35 -6.44
C ASP A 129 -26.53 -0.74 -7.29
N LEU A 130 -27.31 -1.52 -8.03
CA LEU A 130 -26.79 -2.55 -8.94
C LEU A 130 -25.97 -1.96 -10.08
N ALA A 131 -26.36 -0.80 -10.61
CA ALA A 131 -25.56 -0.10 -11.61
C ALA A 131 -24.19 0.32 -11.03
N ALA A 132 -24.18 0.90 -9.82
CA ALA A 132 -22.95 1.27 -9.13
C ALA A 132 -22.06 0.06 -8.81
N LEU A 133 -22.66 -1.08 -8.42
CA LEU A 133 -21.97 -2.34 -8.23
C LEU A 133 -21.30 -2.83 -9.51
N GLY A 134 -22.01 -2.79 -10.64
CA GLY A 134 -21.44 -3.15 -11.94
C GLY A 134 -20.20 -2.31 -12.29
N ASP A 135 -20.20 -1.03 -11.95
CA ASP A 135 -19.04 -0.16 -12.18
C ASP A 135 -17.89 -0.46 -11.20
N LYS A 136 -18.18 -0.77 -9.92
CA LYS A 136 -17.17 -1.19 -8.94
C LYS A 136 -16.50 -2.50 -9.35
N ILE A 137 -17.25 -3.49 -9.83
CA ILE A 137 -16.70 -4.77 -10.32
C ILE A 137 -15.73 -4.55 -11.47
N LYS A 138 -16.10 -3.72 -12.46
CA LYS A 138 -15.19 -3.37 -13.57
C LYS A 138 -13.89 -2.72 -13.08
N GLN A 139 -13.98 -1.81 -12.11
CA GLN A 139 -12.79 -1.19 -11.51
C GLN A 139 -11.91 -2.21 -10.79
N LEU A 140 -12.52 -3.19 -10.10
CA LEU A 140 -11.78 -4.28 -9.45
C LEU A 140 -11.09 -5.17 -10.48
N ASP A 141 -11.74 -5.49 -11.60
CA ASP A 141 -11.12 -6.22 -12.71
C ASP A 141 -9.92 -5.48 -13.30
N GLU A 142 -10.06 -4.18 -13.58
CA GLU A 142 -8.96 -3.35 -14.08
C GLU A 142 -7.81 -3.31 -13.07
N THR A 143 -8.13 -3.21 -11.78
CA THR A 143 -7.14 -3.22 -10.70
C THR A 143 -6.43 -4.58 -10.61
N ALA A 144 -7.17 -5.69 -10.66
CA ALA A 144 -6.61 -7.03 -10.63
C ALA A 144 -5.62 -7.25 -11.78
N ASN A 145 -6.04 -6.90 -13.01
CA ASN A 145 -5.21 -7.00 -14.20
C ASN A 145 -3.92 -6.17 -14.08
N ARG A 146 -4.01 -4.94 -13.54
CA ARG A 146 -2.84 -4.10 -13.29
C ARG A 146 -1.91 -4.74 -12.26
N LEU A 147 -2.44 -5.20 -11.13
CA LEU A 147 -1.66 -5.80 -10.04
C LEU A 147 -0.95 -7.08 -10.51
N MET A 148 -1.60 -7.91 -11.31
CA MET A 148 -0.97 -9.10 -11.89
C MET A 148 0.20 -8.78 -12.82
N GLN A 149 0.19 -7.61 -13.47
CA GLN A 149 1.29 -7.15 -14.31
C GLN A 149 2.42 -6.50 -13.49
N THR A 150 2.09 -5.74 -12.45
CA THR A 150 3.08 -5.00 -11.66
C THR A 150 3.71 -5.81 -10.54
N HIS A 151 3.00 -6.82 -10.01
CA HIS A 151 3.40 -7.65 -8.86
C HIS A 151 3.24 -9.14 -9.18
N PRO A 152 4.03 -9.68 -10.13
CA PRO A 152 3.90 -11.06 -10.62
C PRO A 152 4.01 -12.12 -9.51
N GLU A 153 4.71 -11.82 -8.42
CA GLU A 153 4.84 -12.67 -7.24
C GLU A 153 3.53 -12.91 -6.49
N THR A 154 2.55 -12.02 -6.62
CA THR A 154 1.21 -12.14 -6.02
C THR A 154 0.11 -12.45 -7.05
N ALA A 155 0.45 -12.53 -8.33
CA ALA A 155 -0.51 -12.61 -9.43
C ALA A 155 -1.46 -13.82 -9.32
N GLU A 156 -0.98 -14.98 -8.84
CA GLU A 156 -1.84 -16.15 -8.62
C GLU A 156 -2.90 -15.90 -7.54
N GLN A 157 -2.53 -15.21 -6.46
CA GLN A 157 -3.46 -14.87 -5.38
C GLN A 157 -4.46 -13.80 -5.82
N THR A 158 -3.98 -12.79 -6.55
CA THR A 158 -4.82 -11.74 -7.13
C THR A 158 -5.84 -12.32 -8.12
N TYR A 159 -5.42 -13.24 -8.99
CA TYR A 159 -6.29 -13.93 -9.94
C TYR A 159 -7.37 -14.76 -9.23
N ALA A 160 -7.00 -15.49 -8.18
CA ALA A 160 -7.95 -16.29 -7.40
C ALA A 160 -9.02 -15.46 -6.68
N LYS A 161 -8.72 -14.18 -6.41
CA LYS A 161 -9.63 -13.23 -5.76
C LYS A 161 -10.40 -12.34 -6.74
N GLN A 162 -10.09 -12.39 -8.03
CA GLN A 162 -10.78 -11.62 -9.07
C GLN A 162 -12.29 -11.95 -9.07
N PRO A 163 -13.18 -10.95 -9.14
CA PRO A 163 -14.64 -11.15 -9.13
C PRO A 163 -15.19 -11.89 -10.35
#